data_AF-A0AAE6JIC7-F1
#
_entry.id   AF-A0AAE6JIC7-F1
#
_cell.length_a   1.000
_cell.length_b   1.000
_cell.length_c   1.000
_cell.angle_alpha   90.00
_cell.angle_beta   90.00
_cell.angle_gamma   90.00
#
_symmetry.space_group_name_H-M   'P 1'
#
loop_
_entity.id
_entity.type
_entity.pdbx_description
1 polymer ?
#
loop_
_entity_poly.entity_id
_entity_poly.type
_entity_poly.pdbx_seq_one_letter_code
_entity_poly.pdbx_strand_id
1 'polypeptide(L)'
;MRTLESKIDNCHRDFKRMVLKSSRYPVSQTYYCRTRLKKNLFKVNLYASKRSDREKPLIGICGIYNRPEGNYLAALTLEKNMTTIYPPHFLKDTGSG
;
A
#
# COMPACT_ATOMS: atom_id res chain seq x y z
N MET A 1 23.56 6.42 1.91
CA MET A 1 22.14 6.87 1.88
C MET A 1 21.31 5.72 1.32
N ARG A 2 20.33 5.17 2.07
CA ARG A 2 19.38 4.21 1.48
C ARG A 2 18.39 4.98 0.61
N THR A 3 18.50 4.86 -0.72
CA THR A 3 17.59 5.50 -1.67
C THR A 3 16.18 4.91 -1.55
N LEU A 4 15.17 5.62 -2.03
CA LEU A 4 13.79 5.13 -2.04
C LEU A 4 13.67 3.78 -2.75
N GLU A 5 14.42 3.59 -3.84
CA GLU A 5 14.54 2.35 -4.59
C GLU A 5 14.99 1.19 -3.70
N SER A 6 16.04 1.36 -2.89
CA SER A 6 16.50 0.32 -1.98
C SER A 6 15.44 -0.11 -0.94
N LYS A 7 14.52 0.79 -0.56
CA LYS A 7 13.39 0.43 0.32
C LYS A 7 12.33 -0.36 -0.42
N ILE A 8 12.04 0.00 -1.67
CA ILE A 8 11.09 -0.70 -2.53
C ILE A 8 11.59 -2.13 -2.79
N ASP A 9 12.87 -2.29 -3.14
CA ASP A 9 13.49 -3.58 -3.37
C ASP A 9 13.43 -4.49 -2.15
N ASN A 10 13.66 -3.93 -0.96
CA ASN A 10 13.54 -4.67 0.29
C ASN A 10 12.08 -5.14 0.52
N CYS A 11 11.09 -4.28 0.29
CA CYS A 11 9.67 -4.66 0.41
C CYS A 11 9.34 -5.82 -0.55
N HIS A 12 9.77 -5.72 -1.83
CA HIS A 12 9.58 -6.80 -2.80
C HIS A 12 10.27 -8.10 -2.38
N ARG A 13 11.52 -8.02 -1.89
CA ARG A 13 12.27 -9.21 -1.46
C ARG A 13 11.63 -9.89 -0.26
N ASP A 14 11.19 -9.11 0.72
CA ASP A 14 10.53 -9.64 1.91
C ASP A 14 9.18 -10.27 1.57
N PHE A 15 8.41 -9.63 0.69
CA PHE A 15 7.18 -10.22 0.17
C PHE A 15 7.43 -11.54 -0.57
N LYS A 16 8.42 -11.59 -1.46
CA LYS A 16 8.80 -12.82 -2.18
C LYS A 16 9.14 -13.95 -1.21
N ARG A 17 9.91 -13.66 -0.15
CA ARG A 17 10.25 -14.64 0.89
C ARG A 17 9.01 -15.15 1.62
N MET A 18 8.09 -14.26 1.96
CA MET A 18 6.84 -14.61 2.64
C MET A 18 5.96 -15.51 1.75
N VAL A 19 5.79 -15.15 0.48
CA VAL A 19 5.05 -15.99 -0.49
C VAL A 19 5.69 -17.37 -0.62
N LEU A 20 7.02 -17.44 -0.71
CA LEU A 20 7.73 -18.72 -0.85
C LEU A 20 7.56 -19.67 0.35
N LYS A 21 7.43 -19.11 1.55
CA LYS A 21 7.27 -19.86 2.80
C LYS A 21 5.81 -20.18 3.11
N SER A 22 4.85 -19.53 2.45
CA SER A 22 3.44 -19.75 2.73
C SER A 22 2.94 -21.06 2.12
N SER A 23 2.26 -21.85 2.94
CA SER A 23 1.51 -23.03 2.52
C SER A 23 0.05 -22.72 2.19
N ARG A 24 -0.44 -21.52 2.54
CA ARG A 24 -1.83 -21.08 2.34
C ARG A 24 -1.88 -19.79 1.53
N TYR A 25 -2.91 -19.69 0.69
CA TYR A 25 -3.13 -18.56 -0.19
C TYR A 25 -4.59 -18.09 -0.05
N PRO A 26 -4.87 -16.79 -0.27
CA PRO A 26 -3.95 -15.76 -0.74
C PRO A 26 -2.99 -15.22 0.33
N VAL A 27 -1.89 -14.61 -0.12
CA VAL A 27 -0.91 -13.93 0.74
C VAL A 27 -0.95 -12.45 0.45
N SER A 28 -1.08 -11.61 1.48
CA SER A 28 -1.04 -10.16 1.35
C SER A 28 -0.14 -9.52 2.40
N GLN A 29 0.60 -8.47 2.03
CA GLN A 29 1.38 -7.66 2.96
C GLN A 29 1.21 -6.19 2.66
N THR A 30 0.96 -5.42 3.72
CA THR A 30 0.90 -3.95 3.64
C THR A 30 2.19 -3.33 4.16
N TYR A 31 2.70 -2.36 3.41
CA TYR A 31 3.83 -1.52 3.74
C TYR A 31 3.37 -0.07 3.88
N TYR A 32 3.93 0.64 4.86
CA TYR A 32 3.56 2.01 5.18
C TYR A 32 4.74 2.96 4.94
N CYS A 33 4.47 4.09 4.29
CA CYS A 33 5.44 5.16 4.09
C CYS A 33 4.82 6.50 4.46
N ARG A 34 5.47 7.26 5.35
CA ARG A 34 5.05 8.64 5.65
C ARG A 34 5.97 9.63 4.94
N THR A 35 5.38 10.62 4.29
CA THR A 35 6.16 11.74 3.71
C THR A 35 6.73 12.62 4.81
N ARG A 36 7.91 13.22 4.55
CA ARG A 36 8.60 14.04 5.56
C ARG A 36 7.90 15.37 5.84
N LEU A 37 7.40 16.04 4.79
CA LEU A 37 6.89 17.41 4.88
C LEU A 37 5.45 17.49 5.41
N LYS A 38 4.54 16.69 4.85
CA LYS A 38 3.10 16.75 5.15
C LYS A 38 2.61 15.57 5.99
N LYS A 39 3.50 14.63 6.35
CA LYS A 39 3.17 13.38 7.04
C LYS A 39 2.06 12.55 6.36
N ASN A 40 1.79 12.78 5.08
CA ASN A 40 0.89 11.96 4.27
C ASN A 40 1.29 10.50 4.37
N LEU A 41 0.31 9.62 4.60
CA LEU A 41 0.50 8.19 4.78
C LEU A 41 0.19 7.46 3.48
N PHE A 42 1.21 6.88 2.87
CA PHE A 42 1.08 5.96 1.75
C PHE A 42 1.02 4.53 2.27
N LYS A 43 0.02 3.77 1.82
CA LYS A 43 -0.12 2.34 2.04
C LYS A 43 0.10 1.64 0.70
N VAL A 44 1.03 0.69 0.67
CA VAL A 44 1.28 -0.19 -0.48
C VAL A 44 0.95 -1.60 -0.04
N ASN A 45 -0.04 -2.21 -0.68
CA ASN A 45 -0.44 -3.59 -0.44
C ASN A 45 0.06 -4.47 -1.60
N LEU A 46 0.84 -5.49 -1.29
CA LEU A 46 1.25 -6.53 -2.23
C LEU A 46 0.40 -7.76 -1.99
N TYR A 47 -0.16 -8.32 -3.06
CA TYR A 47 -1.06 -9.47 -3.00
C TYR A 47 -0.63 -10.56 -3.99
N ALA A 48 -0.62 -11.80 -3.52
CA ALA A 48 -0.35 -12.99 -4.31
C ALA A 48 -1.49 -14.00 -4.09
N SER A 49 -2.21 -14.33 -5.17
CA SER A 49 -3.28 -15.34 -5.16
C SER A 49 -2.74 -16.76 -5.14
N LYS A 50 -1.53 -16.95 -5.68
CA LYS A 50 -0.81 -18.24 -5.76
C LYS A 50 0.70 -17.99 -5.70
N ARG A 51 1.47 -19.07 -5.49
CA ARG A 51 2.94 -19.00 -5.33
C ARG A 51 3.66 -18.36 -6.50
N SER A 52 3.18 -18.57 -7.73
CA SER A 52 3.80 -18.04 -8.94
C SER A 52 3.65 -16.52 -9.08
N ASP A 53 2.71 -15.90 -8.36
CA ASP A 53 2.50 -14.44 -8.39
C ASP A 53 3.63 -13.68 -7.67
N ARG A 54 4.57 -14.37 -7.00
CA ARG A 54 5.69 -13.75 -6.26
C ARG A 54 6.52 -12.77 -7.11
N GLU A 55 6.67 -13.03 -8.41
CA GLU A 55 7.49 -12.20 -9.30
C GLU A 55 6.75 -10.93 -9.73
N LYS A 56 5.43 -11.00 -9.85
CA LYS A 56 4.56 -9.90 -10.27
C LYS A 56 3.27 -9.91 -9.45
N PRO A 57 3.33 -9.52 -8.15
CA PRO A 57 2.15 -9.48 -7.32
C PRO A 57 1.19 -8.39 -7.79
N LEU A 58 -0.09 -8.54 -7.43
CA LEU A 58 -1.03 -7.42 -7.53
C LEU A 58 -0.63 -6.35 -6.52
N ILE A 59 -0.62 -5.10 -6.97
CA ILE A 59 -0.19 -3.95 -6.17
C ILE A 59 -1.37 -3.02 -5.98
N GLY A 60 -1.80 -2.86 -4.72
CA GLY A 60 -2.73 -1.81 -4.32
C GLY A 60 -1.96 -0.65 -3.71
N ILE A 61 -2.21 0.58 -4.16
CA ILE A 61 -1.58 1.77 -3.59
C ILE A 61 -2.68 2.74 -3.18
N CYS A 62 -2.62 3.23 -1.94
CA CYS A 62 -3.42 4.38 -1.55
C CYS A 62 -2.64 5.36 -0.68
N GLY A 63 -3.01 6.63 -0.76
CA GLY A 63 -2.44 7.72 0.02
C GLY A 63 -3.51 8.37 0.86
N ILE A 64 -3.25 8.55 2.15
CA ILE A 64 -4.07 9.34 3.06
C ILE A 64 -3.34 10.66 3.28
N TYR A 65 -4.02 11.77 3.01
CA TYR A 65 -3.48 13.11 3.18
C TYR A 65 -4.48 14.02 3.88
N ASN A 66 -3.97 14.93 4.68
CA ASN A 66 -4.79 15.84 5.46
C ASN A 66 -5.02 17.17 4.73
N ARG A 67 -6.23 17.70 4.84
CA ARG A 67 -6.66 19.03 4.41
C ARG A 67 -7.46 19.67 5.55
N PRO A 68 -7.68 21.00 5.53
CA PRO A 68 -8.49 21.67 6.56
C PRO A 68 -9.87 21.05 6.76
N GLU A 69 -10.46 20.49 5.70
CA GLU A 69 -11.79 19.87 5.72
C GLU A 69 -11.78 18.43 6.26
N GLY A 70 -10.59 17.84 6.47
CA GLY A 70 -10.43 16.48 7.00
C GLY A 70 -9.41 15.64 6.23
N ASN A 71 -9.40 14.33 6.53
CA ASN A 71 -8.51 13.38 5.84
C ASN A 71 -9.14 12.93 4.52
N TYR A 72 -8.36 12.95 3.45
CA TYR A 72 -8.74 12.40 2.15
C TYR A 72 -7.97 11.11 1.90
N LEU A 73 -8.57 10.20 1.13
CA LEU A 73 -7.92 8.99 0.63
C LEU A 73 -7.86 9.06 -0.90
N ALA A 74 -6.67 8.97 -1.47
CA ALA A 74 -6.47 8.74 -2.89
C ALA A 74 -6.09 7.28 -3.11
N ALA A 75 -6.87 6.52 -3.87
CA ALA A 75 -6.55 5.14 -4.27
C ALA A 75 -6.14 5.08 -5.74
N LEU A 76 -5.04 4.39 -6.02
CA LEU A 76 -4.56 4.15 -7.37
C LEU A 76 -5.04 2.77 -7.84
N THR A 77 -5.83 2.77 -8.91
CA THR A 77 -6.22 1.56 -9.64
C THR A 77 -5.30 1.42 -10.85
N LEU A 78 -4.16 0.75 -10.67
CA LEU A 78 -3.09 0.67 -11.66
C LEU A 78 -3.55 0.07 -12.99
N GLU A 79 -4.39 -0.97 -12.95
CA GLU A 79 -4.91 -1.65 -14.15
C GLU A 79 -5.75 -0.73 -15.04
N LYS A 80 -6.42 0.27 -14.45
CA LYS A 80 -7.27 1.22 -15.17
C LYS A 80 -6.59 2.58 -15.38
N ASN A 81 -5.33 2.72 -14.99
CA ASN A 81 -4.61 3.99 -14.92
C ASN A 81 -5.45 5.10 -14.26
N MET A 82 -6.18 4.74 -13.21
CA MET A 82 -7.22 5.59 -12.62
C MET A 82 -6.86 5.93 -11.17
N THR A 83 -7.06 7.21 -10.81
CA THR A 83 -6.96 7.67 -9.42
C THR A 83 -8.35 8.03 -8.91
N THR A 84 -8.77 7.40 -7.82
CA THR A 84 -10.05 7.70 -7.16
C THR A 84 -9.76 8.47 -5.87
N ILE A 85 -10.39 9.63 -5.69
CA ILE A 85 -10.29 10.44 -4.49
C ILE A 85 -11.56 10.27 -3.66
N TYR A 86 -11.41 9.80 -2.44
CA TYR A 86 -12.47 9.67 -1.45
C TYR A 86 -12.37 10.84 -0.46
N PRO A 87 -13.41 11.71 -0.39
CA PRO A 87 -13.44 12.82 0.55
C PRO A 87 -13.66 12.37 2.01
N PRO A 88 -13.46 13.28 3.00
CA PRO A 88 -13.41 12.93 4.43
C PRO A 88 -14.61 12.16 4.95
N HIS A 89 -15.83 12.46 4.49
CA HIS A 89 -17.03 11.79 4.94
C HIS A 89 -17.12 10.30 4.53
N PHE A 90 -16.28 9.84 3.59
CA PHE A 90 -16.14 8.41 3.29
C PHE A 90 -15.19 7.68 4.24
N LEU A 91 -14.32 8.41 4.94
CA LEU A 91 -13.48 7.85 5.98
C LEU A 91 -14.25 7.96 7.30
N LYS A 92 -15.02 6.93 7.66
CA LYS A 92 -15.48 6.80 9.04
C LYS A 92 -14.27 6.81 9.96
N ASP A 93 -14.35 7.61 11.03
CA ASP A 93 -13.31 7.72 12.04
C ASP A 93 -12.76 6.34 12.39
N THR A 94 -11.54 6.06 11.96
CA THR A 94 -10.71 5.05 12.62
C THR A 94 -10.22 5.69 13.92
N GLY A 95 -11.13 5.92 14.85
CA GLY A 95 -10.87 6.46 16.18
C GLY A 95 -11.70 5.71 17.19
N SER A 96 -11.04 4.90 18.04
CA SER A 96 -11.34 4.56 19.44
C SER A 96 -10.67 3.24 19.79
N GLY A 97 -9.54 3.31 20.50
CA GLY A 97 -8.75 2.18 20.99
C GLY A 97 -7.39 2.66 21.48
#